data_AF-A0AA96SJC2-F1
#
_entry.id   AF-A0AA96SJC2-F1
#
_cell.length_a   1.000
_cell.length_b   1.000
_cell.length_c   1.000
_cell.angle_alpha   90.00
_cell.angle_beta   90.00
_cell.angle_gamma   90.00
#
_symmetry.space_group_name_H-M   'P 1'
#
loop_
_entity.id
_entity.type
_entity.pdbx_description
1 polymer ?
#
loop_
_entity_poly.entity_id
_entity_poly.type
_entity_poly.pdbx_seq_one_letter_code
_entity_poly.pdbx_strand_id
1 'polypeptide(L)'
;MSKKPDIETSRPAEVNPTKVKPEMETKVKPDIDAAAASASAVPKVKAQEPDLPKAGQPEVTPDAGKKVQKPEEVDNPNSDKGISQQTPRVIPGQDGVVTGGSSTKLGKNMMEDMGLSRGQKWTGYQAQHIIPADMADHPVIQKMGMDLDDASNGKFLPVPDSVDTTSVSPLSRHRGYHSTYNEFVRAQLDNIDVNQSPAMLQKEVKELQRKLGILQDKGLPLYPKFGATAELWERFMKNLD
;
A
#
# COMPACT_ATOMS: atom_id res chain seq x y z
N MET A 1 89.62 16.76 10.32
CA MET A 1 88.61 15.69 10.48
C MET A 1 87.29 16.38 10.81
N SER A 2 86.17 16.29 10.09
CA SER A 2 85.72 15.29 9.12
C SER A 2 84.67 15.86 8.14
N LYS A 3 84.49 15.11 7.05
CA LYS A 3 83.78 15.35 5.78
C LYS A 3 82.26 15.62 5.87
N LYS A 4 81.74 16.37 4.87
CA LYS A 4 80.34 16.32 4.37
C LYS A 4 80.06 14.97 3.69
N PRO A 5 78.77 14.59 3.53
CA PRO A 5 78.30 14.41 2.16
C PRO A 5 76.87 14.91 1.89
N ASP A 6 76.63 15.21 0.62
CA ASP A 6 75.36 15.60 -0.02
C ASP A 6 74.35 14.45 -0.07
N ILE A 7 73.06 14.76 0.08
CA ILE A 7 71.95 13.79 -0.11
C ILE A 7 71.02 14.31 -1.21
N GLU A 8 70.99 13.53 -2.27
CA GLU A 8 70.22 13.67 -3.51
C GLU A 8 68.73 13.38 -3.26
N THR A 9 67.84 14.28 -3.70
CA THR A 9 66.38 14.11 -3.55
C THR A 9 65.81 13.39 -4.76
N SER A 10 65.50 12.09 -4.63
CA SER A 10 64.81 11.31 -5.66
C SER A 10 63.30 11.24 -5.39
N ARG A 11 62.50 11.69 -6.37
CA ARG A 11 61.03 11.56 -6.42
C ARG A 11 60.64 10.12 -6.79
N PRO A 12 59.63 9.48 -6.18
CA PRO A 12 59.10 8.22 -6.69
C PRO A 12 58.19 8.45 -7.91
N ALA A 13 58.37 7.58 -8.90
CA ALA A 13 57.66 7.55 -10.18
C ALA A 13 56.20 7.04 -10.04
N GLU A 14 55.35 7.64 -10.86
CA GLU A 14 53.92 7.38 -11.02
C GLU A 14 53.69 6.05 -11.76
N VAL A 15 53.03 5.08 -11.11
CA VAL A 15 52.63 3.80 -11.70
C VAL A 15 51.27 3.96 -12.39
N ASN A 16 51.27 3.89 -13.72
CA ASN A 16 50.07 3.78 -14.56
C ASN A 16 49.52 2.35 -14.53
N PRO A 17 48.23 2.11 -14.23
CA PRO A 17 47.61 0.81 -14.45
C PRO A 17 47.21 0.60 -15.91
N THR A 18 47.76 -0.46 -16.49
CA THR A 18 47.50 -0.97 -17.83
C THR A 18 46.01 -1.25 -18.08
N LYS A 19 45.53 -0.76 -19.23
CA LYS A 19 44.22 -0.99 -19.83
C LYS A 19 44.06 -2.47 -20.22
N VAL A 20 43.34 -3.24 -19.43
CA VAL A 20 42.91 -4.60 -19.81
C VAL A 20 41.63 -4.50 -20.64
N LYS A 21 41.67 -5.06 -21.84
CA LYS A 21 40.57 -5.15 -22.81
C LYS A 21 39.85 -6.49 -22.60
N PRO A 22 38.52 -6.56 -22.45
CA PRO A 22 37.84 -7.85 -22.47
C PRO A 22 37.62 -8.30 -23.92
N GLU A 23 38.08 -9.50 -24.22
CA GLU A 23 37.87 -10.23 -25.48
C GLU A 23 36.41 -10.66 -25.67
N MET A 24 36.04 -10.84 -26.94
CA MET A 24 34.71 -11.21 -27.40
C MET A 24 34.50 -12.73 -27.42
N GLU A 25 33.30 -13.13 -27.01
CA GLU A 25 32.49 -14.30 -27.38
C GLU A 25 33.06 -15.73 -27.32
N THR A 26 32.34 -16.60 -26.60
CA THR A 26 31.77 -17.79 -27.25
C THR A 26 30.46 -18.23 -26.60
N LYS A 27 29.45 -18.38 -27.46
CA LYS A 27 28.09 -18.88 -27.23
C LYS A 27 28.13 -20.37 -26.90
N VAL A 28 27.51 -20.79 -25.79
CA VAL A 28 27.03 -22.17 -25.61
C VAL A 28 25.63 -22.10 -24.99
N LYS A 29 24.62 -22.52 -25.76
CA LYS A 29 23.26 -22.80 -25.28
C LYS A 29 23.25 -24.20 -24.63
N PRO A 30 22.49 -24.43 -23.56
CA PRO A 30 21.96 -25.75 -23.29
C PRO A 30 20.52 -25.86 -23.80
N ASP A 31 20.31 -26.81 -24.69
CA ASP A 31 19.00 -27.32 -25.08
C ASP A 31 18.41 -28.14 -23.92
N ILE A 32 17.17 -27.84 -23.52
CA ILE A 32 16.31 -28.75 -22.77
C ILE A 32 14.89 -28.65 -23.33
N ASP A 33 14.55 -29.62 -24.17
CA ASP A 33 13.19 -29.91 -24.63
C ASP A 33 12.60 -31.10 -23.85
N ALA A 34 11.25 -31.05 -23.73
CA ALA A 34 10.30 -32.10 -23.31
C ALA A 34 10.21 -32.41 -21.80
N ALA A 35 9.05 -32.56 -21.13
CA ALA A 35 7.60 -32.58 -21.43
C ALA A 35 6.90 -32.28 -20.06
N ALA A 36 5.65 -31.81 -19.89
CA ALA A 36 4.36 -32.23 -20.41
C ALA A 36 3.36 -31.08 -20.11
N ALA A 37 2.56 -30.60 -21.07
CA ALA A 37 1.24 -31.15 -21.45
C ALA A 37 0.25 -31.30 -20.28
N SER A 38 -0.53 -30.25 -20.03
CA SER A 38 -1.98 -30.37 -19.76
C SER A 38 -2.67 -29.08 -20.18
N ALA A 39 -3.35 -29.17 -21.32
CA ALA A 39 -4.21 -28.15 -21.87
C ALA A 39 -5.57 -28.19 -21.16
N SER A 40 -6.06 -27.03 -20.74
CA SER A 40 -7.50 -26.79 -20.63
C SER A 40 -7.80 -25.52 -21.43
N ALA A 41 -8.40 -25.74 -22.59
CA ALA A 41 -8.81 -24.71 -23.52
C ALA A 41 -10.09 -24.06 -23.01
N VAL A 42 -10.10 -22.73 -22.88
CA VAL A 42 -11.31 -21.92 -22.78
C VAL A 42 -11.33 -20.98 -23.98
N PRO A 43 -12.38 -20.98 -24.82
CA PRO A 43 -12.40 -20.24 -26.07
C PRO A 43 -12.55 -18.73 -25.85
N LYS A 44 -11.82 -17.98 -26.66
CA LYS A 44 -11.80 -16.52 -26.76
C LYS A 44 -13.13 -16.02 -27.35
N VAL A 45 -14.08 -15.65 -26.49
CA VAL A 45 -15.28 -14.91 -26.90
C VAL A 45 -14.96 -13.43 -27.05
N LYS A 46 -15.25 -12.90 -28.24
CA LYS A 46 -15.18 -11.48 -28.59
C LYS A 46 -16.36 -10.77 -27.94
N ALA A 47 -16.12 -10.09 -26.81
CA ALA A 47 -17.11 -9.24 -26.18
C ALA A 47 -17.26 -7.96 -27.02
N GLN A 48 -18.45 -7.78 -27.56
CA GLN A 48 -18.95 -6.61 -28.24
C GLN A 48 -19.40 -5.61 -27.16
N GLU A 49 -19.01 -4.34 -27.28
CA GLU A 49 -19.46 -3.25 -26.40
C GLU A 49 -21.00 -3.18 -26.38
N PRO A 50 -21.65 -3.12 -25.20
CA PRO A 50 -23.05 -2.76 -25.13
C PRO A 50 -23.22 -1.23 -25.18
N ASP A 51 -23.98 -0.76 -26.18
CA ASP A 51 -24.45 0.62 -26.32
C ASP A 51 -25.22 1.08 -25.06
N LEU A 52 -24.79 2.19 -24.46
CA LEU A 52 -25.54 2.90 -23.43
C LEU A 52 -26.64 3.77 -24.05
N PRO A 53 -27.91 3.69 -23.58
CA PRO A 53 -28.92 4.65 -23.97
C PRO A 53 -28.68 6.02 -23.32
N LYS A 54 -28.72 7.05 -24.16
CA LYS A 54 -28.57 8.47 -23.81
C LYS A 54 -29.83 8.96 -23.09
N ALA A 55 -29.78 9.04 -21.75
CA ALA A 55 -30.85 9.65 -20.96
C ALA A 55 -30.73 11.17 -21.01
N GLY A 56 -31.82 11.81 -21.48
CA GLY A 56 -31.96 13.24 -21.65
C GLY A 56 -32.02 14.03 -20.34
N GLN A 57 -31.68 15.30 -20.47
CA GLN A 57 -31.87 16.35 -19.48
C GLN A 57 -33.38 16.47 -19.11
N PRO A 58 -33.76 16.68 -17.84
CA PRO A 58 -35.11 17.12 -17.55
C PRO A 58 -35.25 18.62 -17.85
N GLU A 59 -36.15 18.87 -18.79
CA GLU A 59 -36.70 20.16 -19.17
C GLU A 59 -37.44 20.80 -17.99
N VAL A 60 -37.20 22.09 -17.77
CA VAL A 60 -37.90 22.93 -16.81
C VAL A 60 -39.15 23.52 -17.47
N THR A 61 -40.31 23.39 -16.83
CA THR A 61 -41.45 24.29 -17.03
C THR A 61 -42.21 24.50 -15.71
N PRO A 62 -42.67 25.74 -15.42
CA PRO A 62 -43.36 26.08 -14.18
C PRO A 62 -44.89 26.05 -14.37
N ASP A 63 -45.63 25.90 -13.27
CA ASP A 63 -46.69 26.83 -12.81
C ASP A 63 -47.80 26.17 -11.96
N ALA A 64 -48.40 27.02 -11.12
CA ALA A 64 -49.72 26.99 -10.53
C ALA A 64 -49.95 26.17 -9.23
N GLY A 65 -50.09 26.93 -8.14
CA GLY A 65 -50.35 26.41 -6.80
C GLY A 65 -51.82 26.11 -6.47
N LYS A 66 -52.01 25.45 -5.33
CA LYS A 66 -53.24 25.52 -4.54
C LYS A 66 -52.92 25.26 -3.06
N LYS A 67 -53.44 26.17 -2.23
CA LYS A 67 -53.31 26.26 -0.77
C LYS A 67 -54.23 25.23 -0.08
N VAL A 68 -54.01 25.05 1.24
CA VAL A 68 -54.90 24.45 2.27
C VAL A 68 -54.62 22.93 2.46
N GLN A 69 -54.32 22.34 3.63
CA GLN A 69 -54.83 22.48 5.00
C GLN A 69 -53.85 21.79 6.00
N LYS A 70 -53.75 22.29 7.24
CA LYS A 70 -53.18 21.57 8.41
C LYS A 70 -54.28 20.71 9.05
N PRO A 71 -53.98 19.46 9.44
CA PRO A 71 -54.40 18.94 10.74
C PRO A 71 -53.22 18.24 11.42
N GLU A 72 -52.82 18.70 12.61
CA GLU A 72 -53.18 18.15 13.92
C GLU A 72 -52.06 17.26 14.45
N GLU A 73 -51.63 17.69 15.62
CA GLU A 73 -50.62 17.12 16.48
C GLU A 73 -51.19 15.84 17.09
N VAL A 74 -50.59 14.70 16.76
CA VAL A 74 -50.86 13.44 17.44
C VAL A 74 -49.63 13.11 18.26
N ASP A 75 -49.75 13.40 19.55
CA ASP A 75 -48.81 13.05 20.59
C ASP A 75 -48.65 11.52 20.63
N ASN A 76 -47.43 11.03 20.44
CA ASN A 76 -47.08 9.62 20.56
C ASN A 76 -45.83 9.52 21.46
N PRO A 77 -45.99 9.21 22.76
CA PRO A 77 -44.88 9.05 23.68
C PRO A 77 -44.34 7.63 23.57
N ASN A 78 -43.41 7.41 22.64
CA ASN A 78 -42.35 6.41 22.75
C ASN A 78 -41.55 6.36 21.45
N SER A 79 -40.52 7.18 21.40
CA SER A 79 -39.34 6.90 20.59
C SER A 79 -38.17 7.29 21.47
N ASP A 80 -37.89 6.43 22.44
CA ASP A 80 -36.58 6.35 23.08
C ASP A 80 -35.58 5.99 21.97
N LYS A 81 -35.23 6.99 21.15
CA LYS A 81 -33.97 7.00 20.43
C LYS A 81 -32.94 7.14 21.52
N GLY A 82 -32.60 6.01 22.12
CA GLY A 82 -31.35 5.83 22.82
C GLY A 82 -30.29 6.36 21.88
N ILE A 83 -29.79 7.55 22.19
CA ILE A 83 -28.57 8.09 21.63
C ILE A 83 -27.52 7.10 22.14
N SER A 84 -27.34 6.02 21.38
CA SER A 84 -26.18 5.17 21.49
C SER A 84 -25.02 6.15 21.41
N GLN A 85 -24.30 6.29 22.53
CA GLN A 85 -23.06 7.03 22.55
C GLN A 85 -22.10 6.24 21.66
N GLN A 86 -22.19 6.47 20.35
CA GLN A 86 -21.27 5.93 19.38
C GLN A 86 -19.93 6.56 19.73
N THR A 87 -19.02 5.72 20.20
CA THR A 87 -17.62 6.12 20.34
C THR A 87 -17.16 6.66 18.98
N PRO A 88 -16.46 7.80 18.93
CA PRO A 88 -16.02 8.37 17.66
C PRO A 88 -15.24 7.35 16.84
N ARG A 89 -15.55 7.28 15.54
CA ARG A 89 -14.85 6.42 14.59
C ARG A 89 -13.38 6.83 14.50
N VAL A 90 -12.45 5.87 14.55
CA VAL A 90 -10.99 6.14 14.51
C VAL A 90 -10.30 5.71 13.22
N ILE A 91 -10.94 4.85 12.43
CA ILE A 91 -10.52 4.47 11.08
C ILE A 91 -11.54 5.06 10.10
N PRO A 92 -11.17 5.61 8.94
CA PRO A 92 -12.15 6.05 7.94
C PRO A 92 -12.94 4.90 7.30
N GLY A 93 -14.22 5.13 7.00
CA GLY A 93 -15.13 4.13 6.43
C GLY A 93 -16.48 4.07 7.14
N GLN A 94 -17.23 2.98 6.91
CA GLN A 94 -18.53 2.71 7.52
C GLN A 94 -18.58 1.25 7.97
N ASP A 95 -19.09 0.99 9.18
CA ASP A 95 -19.17 -0.36 9.76
C ASP A 95 -19.86 -1.35 8.82
N GLY A 96 -19.30 -2.55 8.69
CA GLY A 96 -19.79 -3.58 7.76
C GLY A 96 -19.44 -3.35 6.29
N VAL A 97 -18.86 -2.21 5.91
CA VAL A 97 -18.59 -1.84 4.52
C VAL A 97 -17.09 -1.63 4.30
N VAL A 98 -16.52 -2.42 3.39
CA VAL A 98 -15.12 -2.25 2.94
C VAL A 98 -15.13 -1.64 1.54
N THR A 99 -14.31 -0.61 1.35
CA THR A 99 -14.13 0.06 0.06
C THR A 99 -12.65 0.26 -0.24
N GLY A 100 -12.33 0.60 -1.49
CA GLY A 100 -10.96 0.88 -1.92
C GLY A 100 -10.18 -0.38 -2.35
N GLY A 101 -8.85 -0.31 -2.27
CA GLY A 101 -7.92 -1.33 -2.76
C GLY A 101 -7.12 -0.91 -4.00
N SER A 102 -7.17 0.37 -4.40
CA SER A 102 -6.40 0.90 -5.53
C SER A 102 -5.23 1.76 -5.04
N SER A 103 -3.99 1.29 -5.22
CA SER A 103 -2.80 2.06 -4.83
C SER A 103 -2.71 3.40 -5.58
N THR A 104 -3.33 3.50 -6.77
CA THR A 104 -3.41 4.78 -7.49
C THR A 104 -4.38 5.75 -6.81
N LYS A 105 -5.55 5.28 -6.35
CA LYS A 105 -6.51 6.13 -5.62
C LYS A 105 -5.94 6.52 -4.25
N LEU A 106 -5.35 5.57 -3.53
CA LEU A 106 -4.64 5.82 -2.28
C LEU A 106 -3.55 6.89 -2.44
N GLY A 107 -2.70 6.77 -3.46
CA GLY A 107 -1.66 7.77 -3.74
C GLY A 107 -2.21 9.18 -3.95
N LYS A 108 -3.32 9.31 -4.68
CA LYS A 108 -3.99 10.61 -4.86
C LYS A 108 -4.56 11.16 -3.56
N ASN A 109 -5.17 10.31 -2.74
CA ASN A 109 -5.71 10.69 -1.44
C ASN A 109 -4.61 11.16 -0.47
N MET A 110 -3.46 10.47 -0.44
CA MET A 110 -2.30 10.91 0.35
C MET A 110 -1.73 12.26 -0.11
N MET A 111 -1.66 12.52 -1.43
CA MET A 111 -1.20 13.82 -1.93
C MET A 111 -2.11 14.96 -1.44
N GLU A 112 -3.43 14.75 -1.53
CA GLU A 112 -4.41 15.71 -1.06
C GLU A 112 -4.33 15.96 0.46
N ASP A 113 -4.14 14.91 1.26
CA ASP A 113 -3.96 15.00 2.71
C ASP A 113 -2.71 15.83 3.09
N MET A 114 -1.64 15.74 2.27
CA MET A 114 -0.45 16.57 2.40
C MET A 114 -0.62 18.01 1.88
N GLY A 115 -1.83 18.40 1.43
CA GLY A 115 -2.10 19.72 0.84
C GLY A 115 -1.57 19.89 -0.59
N LEU A 116 -1.22 18.80 -1.26
CA LEU A 116 -0.73 18.79 -2.64
C LEU A 116 -1.85 18.44 -3.64
N SER A 117 -1.65 18.80 -4.91
CA SER A 117 -2.61 18.44 -5.95
C SER A 117 -2.65 16.92 -6.16
N ARG A 118 -3.86 16.36 -6.25
CA ARG A 118 -4.11 14.96 -6.65
C ARG A 118 -3.50 14.59 -8.02
N GLY A 119 -3.21 15.58 -8.87
CA GLY A 119 -2.60 15.39 -10.20
C GLY A 119 -1.07 15.45 -10.19
N GLN A 120 -0.45 15.85 -9.08
CA GLN A 120 0.99 15.94 -8.97
C GLN A 120 1.62 14.53 -8.98
N LYS A 121 2.75 14.38 -9.68
CA LYS A 121 3.45 13.09 -9.78
C LYS A 121 4.34 12.87 -8.54
N TRP A 122 4.40 11.64 -8.05
CA TRP A 122 5.31 11.18 -6.98
C TRP A 122 6.37 10.22 -7.54
N THR A 123 7.18 10.71 -8.48
CA THR A 123 8.20 9.91 -9.17
C THR A 123 9.23 9.36 -8.19
N GLY A 124 9.58 8.08 -8.34
CA GLY A 124 10.51 7.37 -7.45
C GLY A 124 9.84 6.71 -6.25
N TYR A 125 8.53 6.87 -6.08
CA TYR A 125 7.76 6.29 -4.98
C TYR A 125 6.54 5.51 -5.51
N GLN A 126 6.02 4.60 -4.67
CA GLN A 126 4.71 4.00 -4.84
C GLN A 126 3.92 4.12 -3.54
N ALA A 127 2.61 4.31 -3.68
CA ALA A 127 1.69 4.21 -2.56
C ALA A 127 1.53 2.76 -2.15
N GLN A 128 1.89 2.46 -0.90
CA GLN A 128 1.71 1.19 -0.24
C GLN A 128 0.54 1.28 0.71
N HIS A 129 -0.33 0.27 0.69
CA HIS A 129 -1.36 0.07 1.69
C HIS A 129 -0.74 -0.53 2.95
N ILE A 130 -0.93 0.11 4.11
CA ILE A 130 -0.45 -0.41 5.40
C ILE A 130 -1.25 -1.67 5.76
N ILE A 131 -2.59 -1.60 5.75
CA ILE A 131 -3.45 -2.79 5.66
C ILE A 131 -3.66 -3.08 4.18
N PRO A 132 -3.08 -4.16 3.62
CA PRO A 132 -3.15 -4.47 2.19
C PRO A 132 -4.57 -4.61 1.66
N ALA A 133 -4.74 -4.31 0.37
CA ALA A 133 -6.01 -4.53 -0.33
C ALA A 133 -6.52 -5.98 -0.21
N ASP A 134 -5.60 -6.95 -0.16
CA ASP A 134 -5.91 -8.37 0.04
C ASP A 134 -6.65 -8.68 1.34
N MET A 135 -6.60 -7.77 2.33
CA MET A 135 -7.31 -7.94 3.60
C MET A 135 -8.78 -7.49 3.53
N ALA A 136 -9.27 -7.05 2.37
CA ALA A 136 -10.64 -6.58 2.21
C ALA A 136 -11.70 -7.64 2.58
N ASP A 137 -11.37 -8.92 2.41
CA ASP A 137 -12.23 -10.05 2.76
C ASP A 137 -12.07 -10.55 4.21
N HIS A 138 -11.12 -9.98 4.96
CA HIS A 138 -10.83 -10.45 6.31
C HIS A 138 -11.98 -10.09 7.27
N PRO A 139 -12.48 -11.03 8.09
CA PRO A 139 -13.68 -10.81 8.94
C PRO A 139 -13.59 -9.59 9.85
N VAL A 140 -12.43 -9.32 10.43
CA VAL A 140 -12.18 -8.12 11.24
C VAL A 140 -12.36 -6.85 10.42
N ILE A 141 -11.77 -6.79 9.21
CA ILE A 141 -11.84 -5.64 8.30
C ILE A 141 -13.28 -5.43 7.81
N GLN A 142 -13.98 -6.51 7.44
CA GLN A 142 -15.38 -6.46 7.03
C GLN A 142 -16.30 -5.96 8.15
N LYS A 143 -16.19 -6.54 9.34
CA LYS A 143 -17.04 -6.17 10.47
C LYS A 143 -16.81 -4.73 10.90
N MET A 144 -15.55 -4.33 11.03
CA MET A 144 -15.26 -2.95 11.42
C MET A 144 -15.55 -1.97 10.29
N GLY A 145 -15.47 -2.37 9.02
CA GLY A 145 -15.63 -1.52 7.86
C GLY A 145 -14.51 -0.48 7.67
N MET A 146 -13.93 -0.40 6.48
CA MET A 146 -12.74 0.41 6.22
C MET A 146 -12.69 0.91 4.77
N ASP A 147 -12.33 2.18 4.58
CA ASP A 147 -11.83 2.65 3.28
C ASP A 147 -10.34 2.35 3.20
N LEU A 148 -9.96 1.33 2.42
CA LEU A 148 -8.58 0.93 2.25
C LEU A 148 -7.77 1.99 1.48
N ASP A 149 -8.42 2.83 0.69
CA ASP A 149 -7.75 3.90 -0.07
C ASP A 149 -7.67 5.23 0.69
N ASP A 150 -8.13 5.28 1.94
CA ASP A 150 -7.94 6.45 2.79
C ASP A 150 -6.44 6.75 3.03
N ALA A 151 -6.08 8.03 3.05
CA ALA A 151 -4.69 8.46 3.20
C ALA A 151 -4.03 7.91 4.48
N SER A 152 -4.78 7.73 5.56
CA SER A 152 -4.27 7.20 6.83
C SER A 152 -3.90 5.71 6.78
N ASN A 153 -4.33 4.98 5.74
CA ASN A 153 -3.90 3.61 5.45
C ASN A 153 -2.73 3.56 4.45
N GLY A 154 -2.18 4.71 4.08
CA GLY A 154 -1.17 4.80 3.04
C GLY A 154 0.21 5.16 3.54
N LYS A 155 1.22 4.72 2.77
CA LYS A 155 2.58 5.21 2.88
C LYS A 155 3.23 5.30 1.50
N PHE A 156 3.90 6.42 1.22
CA PHE A 156 4.79 6.49 0.05
C PHE A 156 6.10 5.80 0.38
N LEU A 157 6.40 4.72 -0.34
CA LEU A 157 7.64 3.98 -0.22
C LEU A 157 8.48 4.11 -1.50
N PRO A 158 9.82 4.25 -1.38
CA PRO A 158 10.70 4.32 -2.54
C PRO A 158 10.63 3.03 -3.38
N VAL A 159 10.69 3.18 -4.70
CA VAL A 159 10.75 2.05 -5.62
C VAL A 159 12.17 1.43 -5.54
N PRO A 160 12.32 0.09 -5.47
CA PRO A 160 13.62 -0.54 -5.32
C PRO A 160 14.64 -0.15 -6.40
N ASP A 161 14.18 0.07 -7.64
CA ASP A 161 15.02 0.34 -8.79
C ASP A 161 15.27 1.85 -9.03
N SER A 162 14.64 2.73 -8.25
CA SER A 162 14.82 4.20 -8.41
C SER A 162 15.88 4.78 -7.48
N VAL A 163 16.47 3.97 -6.61
CA VAL A 163 17.53 4.34 -5.68
C VAL A 163 18.55 3.21 -5.71
N ASP A 164 19.83 3.57 -5.80
CA ASP A 164 20.95 2.63 -5.70
C ASP A 164 20.66 1.59 -4.60
N THR A 165 20.52 0.33 -5.00
CA THR A 165 20.19 -0.79 -4.10
C THR A 165 21.32 -1.08 -3.12
N THR A 166 22.49 -0.48 -3.32
CA THR A 166 23.62 -0.52 -2.38
C THR A 166 23.52 0.57 -1.29
N SER A 167 22.67 1.57 -1.47
CA SER A 167 22.43 2.62 -0.47
C SER A 167 21.43 2.15 0.59
N VAL A 168 21.84 2.27 1.86
CA VAL A 168 20.99 1.99 3.02
C VAL A 168 19.85 3.01 3.02
N SER A 169 18.64 2.58 2.67
CA SER A 169 17.45 3.41 2.83
C SER A 169 16.92 3.22 4.24
N PRO A 170 16.49 4.28 4.93
CA PRO A 170 15.79 4.13 6.19
C PRO A 170 14.39 3.50 6.01
N LEU A 171 13.81 3.54 4.79
CA LEU A 171 12.45 3.08 4.53
C LEU A 171 12.40 1.72 3.81
N SER A 172 11.32 0.97 4.03
CA SER A 172 10.97 -0.17 3.19
C SER A 172 10.86 0.27 1.74
N ARG A 173 11.20 -0.63 0.80
CA ARG A 173 11.05 -0.37 -0.63
C ARG A 173 9.84 -1.12 -1.18
N HIS A 174 9.07 -0.50 -2.07
CA HIS A 174 7.81 -1.06 -2.60
C HIS A 174 7.73 -0.95 -4.13
N ARG A 175 7.44 -2.07 -4.77
CA ARG A 175 7.08 -2.17 -6.20
C ARG A 175 6.11 -3.32 -6.43
N GLY A 176 4.82 -2.99 -6.48
CA GLY A 176 3.76 -3.98 -6.71
C GLY A 176 3.67 -5.04 -5.60
N TYR A 177 3.08 -6.18 -5.92
CA TYR A 177 2.65 -7.19 -4.96
C TYR A 177 3.77 -7.82 -4.08
N HIS A 178 3.51 -8.03 -2.78
CA HIS A 178 4.44 -8.59 -1.78
C HIS A 178 3.76 -9.60 -0.84
N SER A 179 3.76 -10.89 -1.20
CA SER A 179 3.05 -11.93 -0.42
C SER A 179 3.48 -12.02 1.04
N THR A 180 4.78 -11.97 1.34
CA THR A 180 5.28 -12.14 2.72
C THR A 180 4.72 -11.10 3.68
N TYR A 181 4.63 -9.84 3.26
CA TYR A 181 4.03 -8.79 4.08
C TYR A 181 2.52 -8.99 4.21
N ASN A 182 1.82 -9.31 3.11
CA ASN A 182 0.37 -9.58 3.15
C ASN A 182 0.01 -10.75 4.07
N GLU A 183 0.76 -11.85 4.00
CA GLU A 183 0.59 -13.02 4.88
C GLU A 183 0.85 -12.66 6.35
N PHE A 184 1.91 -11.90 6.62
CA PHE A 184 2.20 -11.43 7.97
C PHE A 184 1.07 -10.55 8.52
N VAL A 185 0.57 -9.58 7.75
CA VAL A 185 -0.55 -8.72 8.18
C VAL A 185 -1.82 -9.54 8.41
N ARG A 186 -2.10 -10.52 7.55
CA ARG A 186 -3.24 -11.43 7.75
C ARG A 186 -3.11 -12.18 9.08
N ALA A 187 -1.95 -12.75 9.37
CA ALA A 187 -1.71 -13.43 10.63
C ALA A 187 -1.85 -12.50 11.86
N GLN A 188 -1.50 -11.22 11.75
CA GLN A 188 -1.76 -10.25 12.83
C GLN A 188 -3.26 -10.00 13.02
N LEU A 189 -4.03 -9.89 11.93
CA LEU A 189 -5.48 -9.72 11.98
C LEU A 189 -6.21 -10.98 12.48
N ASP A 190 -5.70 -12.18 12.17
CA ASP A 190 -6.24 -13.45 12.66
C ASP A 190 -6.17 -13.57 14.20
N ASN A 191 -5.26 -12.82 14.85
CA ASN A 191 -5.12 -12.78 16.31
C ASN A 191 -6.07 -11.79 17.01
N ILE A 192 -6.81 -10.96 16.24
CA ILE A 192 -7.80 -10.03 16.78
C ILE A 192 -9.12 -10.77 17.00
N ASP A 193 -9.69 -10.66 18.20
CA ASP A 193 -11.01 -11.26 18.47
C ASP A 193 -12.11 -10.54 17.68
N VAL A 194 -12.54 -11.17 16.59
CA VAL A 194 -13.61 -10.67 15.71
C VAL A 194 -14.94 -10.44 16.43
N ASN A 195 -15.17 -11.06 17.60
CA ASN A 195 -16.44 -10.91 18.32
C ASN A 195 -16.59 -9.56 19.03
N GLN A 196 -15.49 -8.81 19.16
CA GLN A 196 -15.50 -7.45 19.71
C GLN A 196 -16.42 -6.49 18.92
N SER A 197 -16.76 -5.35 19.53
CA SER A 197 -17.54 -4.32 18.85
C SER A 197 -16.74 -3.68 17.70
N PRO A 198 -17.40 -3.16 16.64
CA PRO A 198 -16.70 -2.46 15.56
C PRO A 198 -15.74 -1.37 16.05
N ALA A 199 -16.13 -0.60 17.08
CA ALA A 199 -15.28 0.42 17.66
C ALA A 199 -14.00 -0.12 18.32
N MET A 200 -14.05 -1.30 18.94
CA MET A 200 -12.85 -1.93 19.51
C MET A 200 -11.95 -2.51 18.41
N LEU A 201 -12.54 -3.16 17.41
CA LEU A 201 -11.79 -3.64 16.23
C LEU A 201 -11.06 -2.50 15.53
N GLN A 202 -11.70 -1.33 15.37
CA GLN A 202 -11.05 -0.16 14.80
C GLN A 202 -9.83 0.29 15.63
N LYS A 203 -9.88 0.24 16.97
CA LYS A 203 -8.73 0.59 17.81
C LYS A 203 -7.57 -0.39 17.64
N GLU A 204 -7.86 -1.69 17.63
CA GLU A 204 -6.84 -2.73 17.45
C GLU A 204 -6.20 -2.66 16.06
N VAL A 205 -7.00 -2.48 15.00
CA VAL A 205 -6.46 -2.32 13.65
C VAL A 205 -5.71 -1.00 13.50
N LYS A 206 -6.13 0.08 14.18
CA LYS A 206 -5.40 1.35 14.16
C LYS A 206 -4.03 1.21 14.81
N GLU A 207 -3.95 0.46 15.91
CA GLU A 207 -2.69 0.15 16.57
C GLU A 207 -1.81 -0.74 15.69
N LEU A 208 -2.39 -1.73 15.02
CA LEU A 208 -1.68 -2.54 14.02
C LEU A 208 -1.13 -1.66 12.88
N GLN A 209 -1.93 -0.74 12.32
CA GLN A 209 -1.47 0.21 11.31
C GLN A 209 -0.27 1.03 11.79
N ARG A 210 -0.32 1.53 13.04
CA ARG A 210 0.79 2.28 13.64
C ARG A 210 2.06 1.44 13.70
N LYS A 211 1.98 0.22 14.23
CA LYS A 211 3.14 -0.68 14.36
C LYS A 211 3.73 -1.06 13.00
N LEU A 212 2.88 -1.44 12.03
CA LEU A 212 3.30 -1.73 10.66
C LEU A 212 3.96 -0.52 10.00
N GLY A 213 3.40 0.67 10.21
CA GLY A 213 3.98 1.93 9.76
C GLY A 213 5.40 2.12 10.30
N ILE A 214 5.61 1.92 11.59
CA ILE A 214 6.94 2.02 12.23
C ILE A 214 7.92 1.01 11.66
N LEU A 215 7.51 -0.24 11.45
CA LEU A 215 8.39 -1.25 10.84
C LEU A 215 8.81 -0.87 9.43
N GLN A 216 7.91 -0.25 8.67
CA GLN A 216 8.22 0.26 7.34
C GLN A 216 9.16 1.49 7.39
N ASP A 217 9.06 2.32 8.44
CA ASP A 217 10.04 3.40 8.71
C ASP A 217 11.40 2.90 9.18
N LYS A 218 11.48 1.63 9.61
CA LYS A 218 12.74 0.96 9.99
C LYS A 218 13.34 0.16 8.84
N GLY A 219 12.78 0.23 7.64
CA GLY A 219 13.38 -0.38 6.47
C GLY A 219 13.13 -1.88 6.32
N LEU A 220 12.15 -2.46 7.03
CA LEU A 220 11.93 -3.90 6.94
C LEU A 220 11.60 -4.32 5.50
N PRO A 221 12.25 -5.36 4.96
CA PRO A 221 12.03 -5.78 3.58
C PRO A 221 10.61 -6.34 3.42
N LEU A 222 9.95 -5.97 2.31
CA LEU A 222 8.63 -6.50 1.93
C LEU A 222 8.74 -7.77 1.08
N TYR A 223 9.89 -8.02 0.45
CA TYR A 223 10.06 -9.11 -0.54
C TYR A 223 11.08 -10.16 -0.08
N PRO A 224 10.84 -11.46 -0.30
CA PRO A 224 11.78 -12.53 0.03
C PRO A 224 13.18 -12.35 -0.58
N LYS A 225 13.25 -11.86 -1.83
CA LYS A 225 14.53 -11.57 -2.51
C LYS A 225 15.39 -10.52 -1.80
N PHE A 226 14.81 -9.75 -0.88
CA PHE A 226 15.50 -8.78 -0.03
C PHE A 226 15.55 -9.23 1.43
N GLY A 227 15.29 -10.51 1.72
CA GLY A 227 15.36 -11.10 3.05
C GLY A 227 14.08 -10.98 3.89
N ALA A 228 12.93 -10.62 3.30
CA ALA A 228 11.67 -10.63 4.02
C ALA A 228 11.27 -12.05 4.41
N THR A 229 10.96 -12.27 5.69
CA THR A 229 10.35 -13.49 6.21
C THR A 229 9.32 -13.12 7.27
N ALA A 230 8.28 -13.96 7.45
CA ALA A 230 7.29 -13.74 8.51
C ALA A 230 7.95 -13.69 9.90
N GLU A 231 8.93 -14.56 10.17
CA GLU A 231 9.70 -14.58 11.41
C GLU A 231 10.43 -13.26 11.67
N LEU A 232 11.04 -12.65 10.64
CA LEU A 232 11.70 -11.36 10.76
C LEU A 232 10.70 -10.29 11.17
N TRP A 233 9.56 -10.21 10.48
CA TRP A 233 8.51 -9.25 10.78
C TRP A 233 7.94 -9.44 12.19
N GLU A 234 7.66 -10.68 12.60
CA GLU A 234 7.22 -11.00 13.95
C GLU A 234 8.23 -10.60 15.02
N ARG A 235 9.51 -10.91 14.81
CA ARG A 235 10.58 -10.58 15.76
C ARG A 235 10.62 -9.07 15.99
N PHE A 236 10.50 -8.26 14.94
CA PHE A 236 10.51 -6.81 15.10
C PHE A 236 9.19 -6.30 15.70
N MET A 237 8.04 -6.87 15.32
CA MET A 237 6.73 -6.53 15.87
C MET A 237 6.67 -6.73 17.39
N LYS A 238 7.23 -7.86 17.89
CA LYS A 238 7.30 -8.18 19.32
C LYS A 238 8.19 -7.22 20.12
N ASN A 239 9.10 -6.51 19.45
CA ASN A 239 10.03 -5.55 20.04
C ASN A 239 9.60 -4.08 19.81
N LEU A 240 8.36 -3.85 19.40
CA LEU A 240 7.75 -2.52 19.36
C LEU A 240 7.01 -2.28 20.66
N ASP A 241 7.59 -1.44 21.51
CA ASP A 241 6.95 -0.90 22.71
C ASP A 241 5.64 -0.14 22.38
#